data_AF-A0A8C3GUN1-F1
#
_entry.id   AF-A0A8C3GUN1-F1
#
_cell.length_a   1.000
_cell.length_b   1.000
_cell.length_c   1.000
_cell.angle_alpha   90.00
_cell.angle_beta   90.00
_cell.angle_gamma   90.00
#
_symmetry.space_group_name_H-M   'P 1'
#
loop_
_entity.id
_entity.type
_entity.pdbx_description
1 polymer ?
#
loop_
_entity_poly.entity_id
_entity_poly.type
_entity_poly.pdbx_seq_one_letter_code
_entity_poly.pdbx_strand_id
1 'polypeptide(L)'
;MEANMNLLHDAGIRTTHWLQQRFQGSQDWFLFISYAADLRNAFFVLFPIWFHFSEAVGIRLIWVAVIGDWLNLVFKWILFGERPYWWVLDTDYYGNNSAPEIQQFPLTCETGPGSPSGHAMGAAGVYYVMVTALLSAAEGKKQSRTLRYWDGRGQDLPSCPLHLQ
;
A
#
# COMPACT_ATOMS: atom_id res chain seq x y z
N MET A 1 -31.62 -10.91 -1.49
CA MET A 1 -30.47 -9.98 -1.43
C MET A 1 -29.67 -10.23 -0.15
N GLU A 2 -30.33 -10.32 1.01
CA GLU A 2 -29.72 -10.66 2.32
C GLU A 2 -28.93 -11.98 2.33
N ALA A 3 -29.47 -13.07 1.76
CA ALA A 3 -28.76 -14.35 1.71
C ALA A 3 -27.40 -14.26 0.99
N ASN A 4 -27.31 -13.49 -0.10
CA ASN A 4 -26.05 -13.30 -0.83
C ASN A 4 -25.05 -12.47 -0.03
N MET A 5 -25.53 -11.46 0.70
CA MET A 5 -24.68 -10.65 1.57
C MET A 5 -24.16 -11.47 2.75
N ASN A 6 -25.01 -12.30 3.37
CA ASN A 6 -24.60 -13.18 4.46
C ASN A 6 -23.56 -14.21 4.01
N LEU A 7 -23.69 -14.75 2.79
CA LEU A 7 -22.67 -15.61 2.19
C LEU A 7 -21.33 -14.89 2.00
N LEU A 8 -21.36 -13.62 1.60
CA LEU A 8 -20.15 -12.82 1.42
C LEU A 8 -19.46 -12.55 2.77
N HIS A 9 -20.24 -12.21 3.81
CA HIS A 9 -19.73 -12.02 5.16
C HIS A 9 -19.17 -13.31 5.76
N ASP A 10 -19.88 -14.44 5.62
CA ASP A 10 -19.40 -15.76 6.05
C ASP A 10 -18.12 -16.16 5.32
N ALA A 11 -18.03 -15.94 4.01
CA ALA A 11 -16.80 -16.17 3.25
C ALA A 11 -15.64 -15.32 3.78
N GLY A 12 -15.89 -14.04 4.10
CA GLY A 12 -14.89 -13.16 4.71
C GLY A 12 -14.41 -13.64 6.08
N ILE A 13 -15.32 -14.09 6.93
CA ILE A 13 -15.01 -14.60 8.27
C ILE A 13 -14.24 -15.90 8.19
N ARG A 14 -14.68 -16.86 7.36
CA ARG A 14 -13.96 -18.11 7.13
C ARG A 14 -12.57 -17.89 6.59
N THR A 15 -12.41 -16.94 5.66
CA THR A 15 -11.09 -16.57 5.13
C THR A 15 -10.20 -15.99 6.23
N THR A 16 -10.75 -15.10 7.07
CA THR A 16 -10.03 -14.51 8.21
C THR A 16 -9.60 -15.58 9.20
N HIS A 17 -10.51 -16.46 9.58
CA HIS A 17 -10.24 -17.58 10.49
C HIS A 17 -9.18 -18.53 9.91
N TRP A 18 -9.29 -18.89 8.62
CA TRP A 18 -8.30 -19.73 7.95
C TRP A 18 -6.91 -19.08 7.93
N LEU A 19 -6.82 -17.79 7.63
CA LEU A 19 -5.56 -17.04 7.67
C LEU A 19 -4.97 -17.04 9.08
N GLN A 20 -5.79 -16.77 10.09
CA GLN A 20 -5.36 -16.77 11.48
C GLN A 20 -4.81 -18.14 11.87
N GLN A 21 -5.54 -19.23 11.63
CA GLN A 21 -5.09 -20.59 11.95
C GLN A 21 -3.82 -20.98 11.18
N ARG A 22 -3.73 -20.65 9.89
CA ARG A 22 -2.60 -21.06 9.03
C ARG A 22 -1.30 -20.32 9.36
N PHE A 23 -1.40 -19.08 9.84
CA PHE A 23 -0.28 -18.17 10.06
C PHE A 23 -0.12 -17.73 11.52
N GLN A 24 -0.67 -18.46 12.51
CA GLN A 24 -0.52 -18.12 13.93
C GLN A 24 0.94 -17.85 14.34
N GLY A 25 1.90 -18.65 13.84
CA GLY A 25 3.33 -18.47 14.13
C GLY A 25 4.01 -17.27 13.46
N SER A 26 3.33 -16.57 12.55
CA SER A 26 3.86 -15.39 11.85
C SER A 26 3.07 -14.11 12.14
N GLN A 27 2.20 -14.14 13.14
CA GLN A 27 1.32 -13.02 13.48
C GLN A 27 2.10 -11.71 13.71
N ASP A 28 3.17 -11.76 14.51
CA ASP A 28 3.98 -10.57 14.82
C ASP A 28 4.61 -9.95 13.58
N TRP A 29 4.99 -10.78 12.60
CA TRP A 29 5.52 -10.31 11.32
C TRP A 29 4.46 -9.56 10.50
N PHE A 30 3.24 -10.09 10.45
CA PHE A 30 2.12 -9.40 9.80
C PHE A 30 1.79 -8.08 10.49
N LEU A 31 1.73 -8.08 11.83
CA LEU A 31 1.48 -6.86 12.61
C LEU A 31 2.58 -5.82 12.38
N PHE A 32 3.85 -6.24 12.33
CA PHE A 32 4.96 -5.36 12.03
C PHE A 32 4.84 -4.74 10.64
N ILE A 33 4.57 -5.54 9.60
CA ILE A 33 4.38 -5.04 8.23
C ILE A 33 3.20 -4.06 8.18
N SER A 34 2.08 -4.40 8.80
CA SER A 34 0.90 -3.53 8.79
C SER A 34 1.12 -2.24 9.57
N TYR A 35 1.89 -2.28 10.66
CA TYR A 35 2.33 -1.07 11.36
C TYR A 35 3.26 -0.24 10.48
N ALA A 36 4.25 -0.84 9.83
CA ALA A 36 5.16 -0.14 8.93
C ALA A 36 4.43 0.51 7.74
N ALA A 37 3.37 -0.14 7.25
CA ALA A 37 2.51 0.33 6.17
C ALA A 37 1.46 1.35 6.60
N ASP A 38 1.38 1.69 7.90
CA ASP A 38 0.43 2.66 8.41
C ASP A 38 0.77 4.08 7.90
N LEU A 39 -0.27 4.84 7.54
CA LEU A 39 -0.14 6.16 6.97
C LEU A 39 0.57 7.12 7.95
N ARG A 40 0.35 6.94 9.25
CA ARG A 40 1.05 7.66 10.31
C ARG A 40 2.56 7.49 10.20
N ASN A 41 3.02 6.25 10.06
CA ASN A 41 4.45 5.95 9.92
C ASN A 41 4.99 6.40 8.56
N ALA A 42 4.16 6.34 7.50
CA ALA A 42 4.52 6.93 6.22
C ALA A 42 4.75 8.45 6.31
N PHE A 43 3.91 9.18 7.04
CA PHE A 43 4.07 10.62 7.26
C PHE A 43 5.27 10.96 8.16
N PHE A 44 5.51 10.23 9.25
CA PHE A 44 6.59 10.59 10.17
C PHE A 44 7.97 10.06 9.75
N VAL A 45 8.02 8.95 9.03
CA VAL A 45 9.28 8.29 8.66
C VAL A 45 9.56 8.39 7.17
N LEU A 46 8.63 8.00 6.31
CA LEU A 46 8.89 7.95 4.86
C LEU A 46 8.96 9.35 4.24
N PHE A 47 8.08 10.25 4.63
CA PHE A 47 8.10 11.63 4.13
C PHE A 47 9.45 12.34 4.30
N PRO A 48 10.06 12.46 5.51
CA PRO A 48 11.32 13.18 5.66
C PRO A 48 12.47 12.52 4.88
N ILE A 49 12.49 11.19 4.81
CA ILE A 49 13.47 10.45 4.02
C ILE A 49 13.34 10.81 2.54
N TRP A 50 12.14 10.69 1.97
CA TRP A 50 11.91 10.94 0.55
C TRP A 50 12.04 12.41 0.19
N PHE A 51 11.63 13.31 1.08
CA PHE A 51 11.79 14.75 0.90
C PHE A 51 13.27 15.13 0.84
N HIS A 52 14.13 14.50 1.66
CA HIS A 52 15.58 14.72 1.62
C HIS A 52 16.21 14.26 0.28
N PHE A 53 15.75 13.14 -0.28
CA PHE A 53 16.25 12.67 -1.59
C PHE A 53 15.65 13.42 -2.78
N SER A 54 14.38 13.78 -2.71
CA SER A 54 13.66 14.51 -3.75
C SER A 54 12.41 15.17 -3.16
N GLU A 55 12.46 16.50 -3.04
CA GLU A 55 11.34 17.33 -2.61
C GLU A 55 10.06 17.04 -3.42
N ALA A 56 10.19 16.88 -4.75
CA ALA A 56 9.06 16.58 -5.62
C ALA A 56 8.36 15.24 -5.28
N VAL A 57 9.12 14.21 -4.90
CA VAL A 57 8.56 12.90 -4.49
C VAL A 57 7.93 13.02 -3.09
N GLY A 58 8.57 13.73 -2.17
CA GLY A 58 8.02 13.99 -0.83
C GLY A 58 6.67 14.72 -0.88
N ILE A 59 6.56 15.77 -1.72
CA ILE A 59 5.30 16.51 -1.90
C ILE A 59 4.21 15.62 -2.51
N ARG A 60 4.56 14.78 -3.51
CA ARG A 60 3.62 13.82 -4.11
C ARG A 60 3.12 12.80 -3.08
N LEU A 61 3.99 12.32 -2.19
CA LEU A 61 3.60 11.41 -1.11
C LEU A 61 2.55 12.04 -0.19
N ILE A 62 2.73 13.31 0.20
CA ILE A 62 1.73 14.03 1.01
C ILE A 62 0.39 14.09 0.27
N TRP A 63 0.39 14.52 -1.00
CA TRP A 63 -0.86 14.64 -1.75
C TRP A 63 -1.61 13.33 -1.91
N VAL A 64 -0.90 12.25 -2.23
CA VAL A 64 -1.50 10.93 -2.37
C VAL A 64 -2.06 10.44 -1.04
N ALA A 65 -1.35 10.68 0.07
CA ALA A 65 -1.84 10.31 1.39
C ALA A 65 -3.08 11.13 1.80
N VAL A 66 -3.07 12.46 1.59
CA VAL A 66 -4.21 13.35 1.92
C VAL A 66 -5.45 13.02 1.09
N ILE A 67 -5.29 12.90 -0.24
CA ILE A 67 -6.42 12.58 -1.14
C ILE A 67 -6.91 11.16 -0.89
N GLY A 68 -5.99 10.22 -0.68
CA GLY A 68 -6.30 8.82 -0.39
C GLY A 68 -7.10 8.67 0.89
N ASP A 69 -6.68 9.33 1.98
CA ASP A 69 -7.40 9.29 3.24
C ASP A 69 -8.77 9.97 3.15
N TRP A 70 -8.85 11.12 2.46
CA TRP A 70 -10.12 11.80 2.22
C TRP A 70 -11.11 10.91 1.43
N LEU A 71 -10.67 10.28 0.35
CA LEU A 71 -11.50 9.35 -0.43
C LEU A 71 -11.92 8.14 0.41
N ASN A 72 -10.99 7.58 1.19
CA ASN A 72 -11.26 6.47 2.09
C ASN A 72 -12.35 6.83 3.11
N LEU A 73 -12.29 8.03 3.70
CA LEU A 73 -13.33 8.53 4.60
C LEU A 73 -14.67 8.67 3.86
N VAL A 74 -14.70 9.32 2.70
CA VAL A 74 -15.93 9.49 1.91
C VAL A 74 -16.56 8.13 1.57
N PHE A 75 -15.77 7.16 1.11
CA PHE A 75 -16.28 5.83 0.78
C PHE A 75 -16.76 5.06 2.01
N LYS A 76 -16.09 5.21 3.15
CA LYS A 76 -16.54 4.64 4.43
C LYS A 76 -17.93 5.16 4.81
N TRP A 77 -18.19 6.45 4.61
CA TRP A 77 -19.51 7.05 4.85
C TRP A 77 -20.58 6.62 3.85
N ILE A 78 -20.21 6.24 2.63
CA ILE A 78 -21.19 5.82 1.61
C ILE A 78 -21.53 4.34 1.75
N LEU A 79 -20.52 3.49 2.00
CA LEU A 79 -20.64 2.04 1.93
C LEU A 79 -21.10 1.41 3.25
N PHE A 80 -20.92 2.09 4.39
CA PHE A 80 -21.30 1.59 5.72
C PHE A 80 -20.96 0.10 5.94
N GLY A 81 -19.78 -0.31 5.51
CA GLY A 81 -19.41 -1.72 5.54
C GLY A 81 -19.21 -2.23 6.96
N GLU A 82 -19.98 -3.26 7.33
CA GLU A 82 -19.84 -3.95 8.60
C GLU A 82 -18.48 -4.64 8.72
N ARG A 83 -17.86 -4.53 9.90
CA ARG A 83 -16.60 -5.25 10.18
C ARG A 83 -16.90 -6.73 10.45
N PRO A 84 -16.04 -7.66 10.01
CA PRO A 84 -16.23 -9.09 10.27
C PRO A 84 -16.44 -9.42 11.76
N TYR A 85 -15.73 -8.73 12.65
CA TYR A 85 -15.82 -8.92 14.10
C TYR A 85 -17.13 -8.41 14.71
N TRP A 86 -17.79 -7.42 14.10
CA TRP A 86 -19.08 -6.93 14.55
C TRP A 86 -20.19 -7.84 14.00
N TRP A 87 -20.13 -8.10 12.69
CA TRP A 87 -21.14 -8.94 12.04
C TRP A 87 -21.21 -10.36 12.61
N VAL A 88 -20.07 -10.98 12.96
CA VAL A 88 -20.08 -12.34 13.54
C VAL A 88 -20.77 -12.41 14.90
N LEU A 89 -20.78 -11.30 15.66
CA LEU A 89 -21.40 -11.20 16.98
C LEU A 89 -22.90 -10.87 16.88
N ASP A 90 -23.30 -10.07 15.88
CA ASP A 90 -24.67 -9.58 15.72
C ASP A 90 -25.54 -10.47 14.82
N THR A 91 -24.95 -11.42 14.07
CA THR A 91 -25.69 -12.22 13.08
C THR A 91 -26.37 -13.47 13.67
N ASP A 92 -27.63 -13.68 13.32
CA ASP A 92 -28.34 -14.95 13.54
C ASP A 92 -27.97 -16.03 12.51
N TYR A 93 -27.10 -15.72 11.54
CA TYR A 93 -26.78 -16.58 10.40
C TYR A 93 -26.26 -17.96 10.81
N TYR A 94 -25.48 -18.05 11.88
CA TYR A 94 -24.93 -19.32 12.35
C TYR A 94 -25.96 -20.13 13.18
N GLY A 95 -27.02 -19.51 13.71
CA GLY A 95 -28.07 -20.17 14.47
C GLY A 95 -27.51 -21.06 15.60
N ASN A 96 -27.79 -22.36 15.54
CA ASN A 96 -27.27 -23.35 16.51
C ASN A 96 -25.85 -23.83 16.21
N ASN A 97 -25.24 -23.42 15.10
CA ASN A 97 -23.85 -23.78 14.79
C ASN A 97 -22.89 -22.83 15.49
N SER A 98 -21.73 -23.34 15.92
CA SER A 98 -20.66 -22.50 16.45
C SER A 98 -20.09 -21.60 15.36
N ALA A 99 -20.21 -20.28 15.53
CA ALA A 99 -19.55 -19.30 14.68
C ALA A 99 -18.01 -19.45 14.75
N PRO A 100 -17.27 -19.16 13.68
CA PRO A 100 -15.81 -19.22 13.69
C PRO A 100 -15.20 -18.23 14.70
N GLU A 101 -14.31 -18.68 15.57
CA GLU A 101 -13.62 -17.82 16.54
C GLU A 101 -12.50 -17.02 15.87
N ILE A 102 -12.77 -15.76 15.56
CA ILE A 102 -11.78 -14.83 15.01
C ILE A 102 -11.14 -13.97 16.10
N GLN A 103 -9.82 -13.86 16.07
CA GLN A 103 -9.05 -13.07 17.03
C GLN A 103 -8.97 -11.60 16.59
N GLN A 104 -9.12 -10.67 17.54
CA GLN A 104 -8.86 -9.25 17.31
C GLN A 104 -7.43 -8.89 17.76
N PHE A 105 -6.75 -8.12 16.92
CA PHE A 105 -5.42 -7.55 17.20
C PHE A 105 -5.52 -6.04 17.44
N PRO A 106 -4.55 -5.41 18.13
CA PRO A 106 -4.57 -3.97 18.40
C PRO A 106 -4.78 -3.09 17.15
N LEU A 107 -4.24 -3.49 16.00
CA LEU A 107 -4.40 -2.78 14.73
C LEU A 107 -5.79 -2.98 14.08
N THR A 108 -6.54 -3.99 14.49
CA THR A 108 -7.90 -4.27 13.98
C THR A 108 -9.00 -3.67 14.85
N CYS A 109 -8.65 -3.19 16.05
CA CYS A 109 -9.55 -2.57 17.03
C CYS A 109 -9.89 -1.12 16.65
N GLU A 110 -10.68 -0.97 15.60
CA GLU A 110 -11.09 0.33 15.05
C GLU A 110 -12.58 0.57 15.27
N THR A 111 -12.96 1.83 15.51
CA THR A 111 -14.32 2.23 15.88
C THR A 111 -15.22 2.63 14.72
N GLY A 112 -14.69 2.70 13.49
CA GLY A 112 -15.43 3.10 12.29
C GLY A 112 -15.71 1.96 11.31
N PRO A 113 -16.51 2.19 10.25
CA PRO A 113 -16.85 1.17 9.25
C PRO A 113 -15.60 0.57 8.57
N GLY A 114 -15.72 -0.68 8.16
CA GLY A 114 -14.61 -1.52 7.67
C GLY A 114 -14.29 -1.37 6.19
N SER A 115 -15.22 -0.87 5.38
CA SER A 115 -15.08 -0.84 3.92
C SER A 115 -15.07 0.59 3.37
N PRO A 116 -14.06 0.99 2.57
CA PRO A 116 -12.80 0.28 2.28
C PRO A 116 -11.79 0.33 3.45
N SER A 117 -10.76 -0.52 3.39
CA SER A 117 -9.68 -0.54 4.37
C SER A 117 -8.71 0.63 4.17
N GLY A 118 -8.62 1.51 5.17
CA GLY A 118 -7.74 2.67 5.15
C GLY A 118 -6.27 2.31 5.09
N HIS A 119 -5.82 1.32 5.87
CA HIS A 119 -4.42 0.86 5.82
C HIS A 119 -4.06 0.30 4.44
N ALA A 120 -4.96 -0.47 3.81
CA ALA A 120 -4.70 -1.04 2.49
C ALA A 120 -4.64 0.04 1.41
N MET A 121 -5.62 0.95 1.38
CA MET A 121 -5.68 2.03 0.40
C MET A 121 -4.50 3.01 0.57
N GLY A 122 -4.20 3.37 1.81
CA GLY A 122 -3.08 4.24 2.17
C GLY A 122 -1.73 3.66 1.77
N ALA A 123 -1.48 2.41 2.16
CA ALA A 123 -0.26 1.70 1.78
C ALA A 123 -0.11 1.62 0.26
N ALA A 124 -1.17 1.23 -0.46
CA ALA A 124 -1.14 1.14 -1.92
C ALA A 124 -0.74 2.46 -2.58
N GLY A 125 -1.32 3.58 -2.14
CA GLY A 125 -0.98 4.91 -2.66
C GLY A 125 0.48 5.30 -2.39
N VAL A 126 0.93 5.14 -1.14
CA VAL A 126 2.30 5.48 -0.72
C VAL A 126 3.33 4.64 -1.47
N TYR A 127 3.16 3.32 -1.50
CA TYR A 127 4.10 2.41 -2.18
C TYR A 127 4.12 2.63 -3.69
N TYR A 128 2.98 2.97 -4.31
CA TYR A 128 2.94 3.31 -5.73
C TYR A 128 3.85 4.51 -6.05
N VAL A 129 3.79 5.58 -5.26
CA VAL A 129 4.66 6.75 -5.44
C VAL A 129 6.12 6.39 -5.24
N MET A 130 6.43 5.61 -4.20
CA MET A 130 7.81 5.17 -3.92
C MET A 130 8.39 4.32 -5.06
N VAL A 131 7.66 3.30 -5.50
CA VAL A 131 8.12 2.38 -6.56
C VAL A 131 8.29 3.14 -7.87
N THR A 132 7.35 4.01 -8.22
CA THR A 132 7.44 4.82 -9.45
C THR A 132 8.65 5.75 -9.40
N ALA A 133 8.90 6.41 -8.26
CA ALA A 133 10.08 7.26 -8.08
C ALA A 133 11.40 6.48 -8.21
N LEU A 134 11.48 5.27 -7.63
CA LEU A 134 12.65 4.40 -7.75
C LEU A 134 12.90 3.98 -9.20
N LEU A 135 11.85 3.60 -9.92
CA LEU A 135 11.94 3.20 -11.32
C LEU A 135 12.43 4.35 -12.19
N SER A 136 11.84 5.55 -12.05
CA SER A 136 12.27 6.74 -12.78
C SER A 136 13.73 7.12 -12.48
N ALA A 137 14.17 7.01 -11.22
CA ALA A 137 15.55 7.26 -10.85
C ALA A 137 16.52 6.22 -11.45
N ALA A 138 16.11 4.94 -11.52
CA ALA A 138 16.90 3.89 -12.15
C ALA A 138 17.04 4.09 -13.66
N GLU A 139 15.98 4.53 -14.34
CA GLU A 139 16.00 4.87 -15.76
C GLU A 139 16.87 6.08 -16.07
N GLY A 140 16.75 7.16 -15.28
CA GLY A 140 17.60 8.34 -15.43
C GLY A 140 19.09 8.03 -15.24
N LYS A 141 19.42 7.12 -14.31
CA LYS A 141 20.80 6.62 -14.14
C LYS A 141 21.28 5.82 -15.35
N LYS A 142 20.43 4.98 -15.95
CA LYS A 142 20.76 4.25 -17.18
C LYS A 142 21.02 5.22 -18.33
N GLN A 143 20.16 6.21 -18.52
CA GLN A 143 20.31 7.19 -19.59
C GLN A 143 21.56 8.07 -19.41
N SER A 144 21.87 8.52 -18.19
CA SER A 144 23.11 9.27 -17.87
C SER A 144 24.38 8.44 -18.07
N ARG A 145 24.36 7.14 -17.72
CA ARG A 145 25.50 6.23 -17.96
C ARG A 145 25.70 5.98 -19.45
N THR A 146 24.61 5.77 -20.20
CA THR A 146 24.68 5.67 -21.66
C THR A 146 25.25 6.94 -22.25
N LEU A 147 24.72 8.12 -21.91
CA LEU A 147 25.22 9.39 -22.43
C LEU A 147 26.71 9.61 -22.16
N ARG A 148 27.18 9.32 -20.93
CA ARG A 148 28.62 9.38 -20.58
C ARG A 148 29.48 8.39 -21.35
N TYR A 149 28.96 7.20 -21.67
CA TYR A 149 29.67 6.22 -22.48
C TYR A 149 29.81 6.66 -23.95
N TRP A 150 28.82 7.38 -24.49
CA TRP A 150 28.91 7.98 -25.81
C TRP A 150 29.84 9.19 -25.85
N ASP A 151 29.80 10.04 -24.83
CA ASP A 151 30.69 11.21 -24.68
C ASP A 151 32.17 10.77 -24.53
N GLY A 152 32.42 9.72 -23.73
CA GLY A 152 33.75 9.13 -23.56
C GLY A 152 34.31 8.38 -24.78
N ARG A 153 33.47 8.03 -25.77
CA ARG A 153 33.92 7.49 -27.08
C ARG A 153 34.00 8.53 -28.19
N GLY A 154 33.54 9.76 -27.94
CA GLY A 154 33.64 10.87 -28.89
C GLY A 154 35.03 11.52 -28.96
N GLN A 155 35.95 11.15 -28.06
CA GLN A 155 37.31 11.71 -28.00
C GLN A 155 38.35 10.89 -28.80
N ASP A 156 37.97 9.78 -29.41
CA ASP A 156 38.87 8.92 -30.22
C ASP A 156 38.59 9.01 -31.74
N LEU A 157 38.01 10.11 -32.23
CA LEU A 157 37.99 10.35 -33.69
C LEU A 157 39.33 10.98 -34.11
N PRO A 158 40.13 10.32 -34.98
CA PRO A 158 41.31 10.94 -35.53
C PRO A 158 40.88 12.14 -36.39
N SER A 159 41.38 13.31 -36.03
CA SER A 159 41.29 14.53 -36.83
C SER A 159 41.95 14.28 -38.19
N CYS A 160 41.14 14.01 -39.22
CA CYS A 160 41.64 13.93 -40.58
C CYS A 160 41.97 15.35 -41.06
N PRO A 161 43.23 15.69 -41.38
CA PRO A 161 43.53 17.00 -41.93
C PRO A 161 43.02 17.07 -43.37
N LEU A 162 42.00 17.89 -43.61
CA LEU A 162 41.58 18.32 -44.93
C LEU A 162 42.70 19.16 -45.53
N HIS A 163 43.59 18.51 -46.27
CA HIS A 163 44.56 19.17 -47.15
C HIS A 163 43.77 19.77 -48.32
N LEU A 164 43.62 21.09 -48.32
CA LEU A 164 43.24 21.85 -49.50
C LEU A 164 44.40 21.71 -50.51
N GLN A 165 44.07 21.23 -51.71
CA GLN A 165 44.87 21.44 -52.92
C GLN A 165 43.92 21.71 -54.08
#